data_AF-A0ABD5N7B3-F1
#
_entry.id   AF-A0ABD5N7B3-F1
#
_cell.length_a   1.000
_cell.length_b   1.000
_cell.length_c   1.000
_cell.angle_alpha   90.00
_cell.angle_beta   90.00
_cell.angle_gamma   90.00
#
_symmetry.space_group_name_H-M   'P 1'
#
loop_
_entity.id
_entity.type
_entity.pdbx_description
1 polymer ?
#
loop_
_entity_poly.entity_id
_entity_poly.type
_entity_poly.pdbx_seq_one_letter_code
_entity_poly.pdbx_strand_id
1 'polypeptide(L)'
;MKDIFIKIIAGVVYAAMIVVNFLANSLPINNRSTGAISADYPNLFAPAGLTFSIWGLIYFLLAGYVLYQFVKKDEKTEGLMKKINPLFIATSIANISWIFAWHYDYIGLSVLIMAALLFLLIKIADILCKQQFNSLGKLLIWAPFSIYFGWITVAAIANTTVFLVSIGWNGFGIADYIWTSIILLVGALIGILRMRKDRNIAYGMVLIWAYLGILFKHVSAQGFGGQYPNIIATVFFCLVLFVFFVGKIFLKK
;
A
#
# COMPACT_ATOMS: atom_id res chain seq x y z
N MET A 1 9.93 26.86 17.13
CA MET A 1 9.24 26.02 18.15
C MET A 1 8.11 25.17 17.57
N LYS A 2 7.17 25.71 16.76
CA LYS A 2 6.09 24.90 16.15
C LYS A 2 6.60 23.76 15.26
N ASP A 3 7.68 23.98 14.52
CA ASP A 3 8.21 22.98 13.57
C ASP A 3 8.92 21.80 14.23
N ILE A 4 9.57 21.99 15.39
CA ILE A 4 10.18 20.87 16.12
C ILE A 4 9.10 20.02 16.79
N PHE A 5 8.04 20.66 17.28
CA PHE A 5 6.90 19.98 17.90
C PHE A 5 6.20 19.04 16.92
N ILE A 6 5.93 19.47 15.68
CA ILE A 6 5.29 18.59 14.69
C ILE A 6 6.18 17.40 14.28
N LYS A 7 7.51 17.57 14.25
CA LYS A 7 8.45 16.47 13.99
C LYS A 7 8.42 15.44 15.11
N ILE A 8 8.39 15.89 16.37
CA ILE A 8 8.26 15.02 17.55
C ILE A 8 6.94 14.25 17.49
N ILE A 9 5.81 14.92 17.22
CA ILE A 9 4.52 14.25 17.07
C ILE A 9 4.59 13.21 15.95
N ALA A 10 5.16 13.55 14.80
CA ALA A 10 5.29 12.62 13.69
C ALA A 10 6.08 11.36 14.09
N GLY A 11 7.16 11.52 14.86
CA GLY A 11 7.93 10.40 15.41
C GLY A 11 7.15 9.56 16.41
N VAL A 12 6.44 10.19 17.35
CA VAL A 12 5.64 9.49 18.37
C VAL A 12 4.48 8.70 17.74
N VAL A 13 3.72 9.32 16.83
CA VAL A 13 2.59 8.67 16.17
C VAL A 13 3.07 7.56 15.22
N TYR A 14 4.21 7.75 14.55
CA TYR A 14 4.85 6.68 13.79
C TYR A 14 5.25 5.50 14.69
N ALA A 15 5.88 5.75 15.84
CA ALA A 15 6.24 4.70 16.78
C ALA A 15 5.00 3.94 17.29
N ALA A 16 3.92 4.66 17.62
CA ALA A 16 2.65 4.05 17.99
C ALA A 16 2.08 3.17 16.86
N MET A 17 2.14 3.62 15.60
CA MET A 17 1.71 2.84 14.44
C MET A 17 2.50 1.53 14.31
N ILE A 18 3.83 1.58 14.46
CA ILE A 18 4.68 0.38 14.43
C ILE A 18 4.32 -0.59 15.54
N VAL A 19 4.17 -0.08 16.77
CA VAL A 19 3.80 -0.91 17.93
C VAL A 19 2.47 -1.59 17.69
N VAL A 20 1.43 -0.86 17.27
CA VAL A 20 0.10 -1.44 17.00
C VAL A 20 0.16 -2.52 15.92
N ASN A 21 0.89 -2.29 14.81
CA ASN A 21 1.03 -3.29 13.74
C ASN A 21 1.85 -4.51 14.16
N PHE A 22 2.85 -4.32 15.01
CA PHE A 22 3.61 -5.43 15.59
C PHE A 22 2.70 -6.27 16.50
N LEU A 23 1.99 -5.63 17.43
CA LEU A 23 1.07 -6.28 18.37
C LEU A 23 -0.09 -7.01 17.66
N ALA A 24 -0.58 -6.46 16.55
CA ALA A 24 -1.59 -7.09 15.69
C ALA A 24 -1.16 -8.47 15.17
N ASN A 25 0.14 -8.75 15.09
CA ASN A 25 0.67 -10.02 14.63
C ASN A 25 1.32 -10.87 15.74
N SER A 26 1.91 -10.24 16.78
CA SER A 26 2.65 -10.94 17.84
C SER A 26 1.83 -11.28 19.09
N LEU A 27 0.89 -10.41 19.50
CA LEU A 27 -0.05 -10.65 20.62
C LEU A 27 -1.49 -10.82 20.11
N PRO A 28 -1.66 -11.42 18.91
CA PRO A 28 -2.76 -11.22 17.95
C PRO A 28 -3.99 -10.52 18.54
N ILE A 29 -4.18 -9.23 18.22
CA ILE A 29 -5.32 -8.44 18.68
C ILE A 29 -6.61 -9.19 18.32
N ASN A 30 -7.50 -9.38 19.29
CA ASN A 30 -8.71 -10.21 19.13
C ASN A 30 -8.42 -11.69 18.77
N ASN A 31 -7.29 -12.23 19.24
CA ASN A 31 -6.82 -13.60 19.02
C ASN A 31 -6.67 -14.02 17.55
N ARG A 32 -6.63 -13.07 16.61
CA ARG A 32 -6.45 -13.31 15.18
C ARG A 32 -5.34 -12.42 14.63
N SER A 33 -4.55 -12.93 13.70
CA SER A 33 -3.58 -12.09 12.98
C SER A 33 -4.27 -11.37 11.82
N THR A 34 -3.63 -10.30 11.33
CA THR A 34 -4.14 -9.55 10.16
C THR A 34 -4.32 -10.46 8.93
N GLY A 35 -3.39 -11.39 8.73
CA GLY A 35 -3.45 -12.37 7.65
C GLY A 35 -4.53 -13.44 7.85
N ALA A 36 -4.79 -13.87 9.08
CA ALA A 36 -5.86 -14.82 9.38
C ALA A 36 -7.25 -14.24 9.06
N ILE A 37 -7.50 -12.99 9.46
CA ILE A 37 -8.75 -12.30 9.12
C ILE A 37 -8.93 -12.22 7.60
N SER A 38 -7.87 -11.91 6.85
CA SER A 38 -7.93 -11.92 5.39
C SER A 38 -8.21 -13.31 4.79
N ALA A 39 -7.82 -14.38 5.47
CA ALA A 39 -8.05 -15.76 5.03
C ALA A 39 -9.49 -16.22 5.28
N ASP A 40 -10.15 -15.66 6.30
CA ASP A 40 -11.55 -15.96 6.64
C ASP A 40 -12.56 -15.38 5.62
N TYR A 41 -12.12 -14.46 4.76
CA TYR A 41 -12.89 -13.93 3.63
C TYR A 41 -12.29 -14.42 2.30
N PRO A 42 -12.53 -15.68 1.89
CA PRO A 42 -11.89 -16.28 0.73
C PRO A 42 -12.26 -15.53 -0.55
N ASN A 43 -11.24 -15.17 -1.33
CA ASN A 43 -11.38 -14.52 -2.62
C ASN A 43 -10.15 -14.80 -3.50
N LEU A 44 -10.32 -14.68 -4.81
CA LEU A 44 -9.27 -15.00 -5.79
C LEU A 44 -8.27 -13.84 -6.02
N PHE A 45 -8.50 -12.66 -5.41
CA PHE A 45 -7.62 -11.49 -5.55
C PHE A 45 -6.50 -11.46 -4.50
N ALA A 46 -6.77 -11.87 -3.26
CA ALA A 46 -5.84 -11.72 -2.15
C ALA A 46 -4.49 -12.42 -2.44
N PRO A 47 -3.35 -11.73 -2.31
CA PRO A 47 -2.04 -12.28 -2.66
C PRO A 47 -1.55 -13.34 -1.66
N ALA A 48 -0.47 -14.04 -2.00
CA ALA A 48 0.20 -14.96 -1.09
C ALA A 48 0.65 -14.24 0.20
N GLY A 49 0.64 -14.95 1.34
CA GLY A 49 0.98 -14.37 2.66
C GLY A 49 2.34 -13.67 2.71
N LEU A 50 3.35 -14.19 1.99
CA LEU A 50 4.69 -13.58 1.90
C LEU A 50 4.66 -12.14 1.37
N THR A 51 3.64 -11.79 0.57
CA THR A 51 3.52 -10.48 -0.08
C THR A 51 3.35 -9.36 0.95
N PHE A 52 2.77 -9.66 2.11
CA PHE A 52 2.59 -8.73 3.21
C PHE A 52 3.90 -8.34 3.91
N SER A 53 5.02 -9.04 3.63
CA SER A 53 6.36 -8.66 4.13
C SER A 53 6.81 -7.26 3.69
N ILE A 54 6.20 -6.70 2.65
CA ILE A 54 6.42 -5.31 2.21
C ILE A 54 6.18 -4.28 3.32
N TRP A 55 5.32 -4.59 4.30
CA TRP A 55 5.13 -3.71 5.46
C TRP A 55 6.42 -3.48 6.23
N GLY A 56 7.28 -4.50 6.37
CA GLY A 56 8.60 -4.34 6.99
C GLY A 56 9.47 -3.32 6.25
N LEU A 57 9.46 -3.36 4.90
CA LEU A 57 10.17 -2.39 4.06
C LEU A 57 9.57 -0.98 4.19
N ILE A 58 8.24 -0.85 4.17
CA ILE A 58 7.54 0.43 4.34
C ILE A 58 7.91 1.06 5.69
N TYR A 59 7.83 0.29 6.77
CA TYR A 59 8.19 0.75 8.11
C TYR A 59 9.65 1.16 8.19
N PHE A 60 10.57 0.33 7.70
CA PHE A 60 11.99 0.67 7.67
C PHE A 60 12.27 2.01 6.95
N LEU A 61 11.66 2.22 5.80
CA LEU A 61 11.83 3.45 5.03
C LEU A 61 11.18 4.67 5.71
N LEU A 62 10.01 4.50 6.32
CA LEU A 62 9.35 5.56 7.10
C LEU A 62 10.15 5.92 8.36
N ALA A 63 10.81 4.96 9.01
CA ALA A 63 11.77 5.24 10.08
C ALA A 63 12.92 6.13 9.55
N GLY A 64 13.44 5.82 8.37
CA GLY A 64 14.41 6.66 7.66
C GLY A 64 13.92 8.10 7.48
N TYR A 65 12.68 8.30 7.03
CA TYR A 65 12.05 9.62 6.94
C TYR A 65 11.97 10.32 8.31
N VAL A 66 11.51 9.62 9.35
CA VAL A 66 11.37 10.14 10.72
C VAL A 66 12.71 10.58 11.32
N LEU A 67 13.76 9.76 11.16
CA LEU A 67 15.09 10.10 11.63
C LEU A 67 15.67 11.27 10.83
N TYR A 68 15.45 11.28 9.51
CA TYR A 68 15.92 12.36 8.65
C TYR A 68 15.37 13.71 9.09
N GLN A 69 14.16 13.79 9.66
CA GLN A 69 13.56 15.06 10.10
C GLN A 69 14.43 15.84 11.09
N PHE A 70 15.27 15.16 11.87
CA PHE A 70 16.12 15.74 12.92
C PHE A 70 17.53 16.12 12.44
N VAL A 71 17.90 15.78 11.21
CA VAL A 71 19.15 16.21 10.59
C VAL A 71 19.03 17.64 10.06
N LYS A 72 20.11 18.43 10.13
CA LYS A 72 20.17 19.78 9.55
C LYS A 72 20.02 19.70 8.03
N LYS A 73 19.13 20.52 7.47
CA LYS A 73 18.78 20.54 6.04
C LYS A 73 18.64 21.96 5.53
N ASP A 74 18.57 22.09 4.21
CA ASP A 74 18.23 23.35 3.55
C ASP A 74 16.76 23.74 3.80
N GLU A 75 16.47 25.03 3.64
CA GLU A 75 15.13 25.59 3.90
C GLU A 75 14.05 25.00 3.02
N LYS A 76 14.37 24.64 1.76
CA LYS A 76 13.40 24.04 0.83
C LYS A 76 12.98 22.65 1.32
N THR A 77 13.92 21.83 1.74
CA THR A 77 13.64 20.51 2.31
C THR A 77 12.84 20.64 3.61
N GLU A 78 13.19 21.57 4.50
CA GLU A 78 12.40 21.81 5.71
C GLU A 78 10.97 22.29 5.41
N GLY A 79 10.81 23.22 4.46
CA GLY A 79 9.50 23.67 4.01
C GLY A 79 8.63 22.56 3.41
N LEU A 80 9.25 21.61 2.69
CA LEU A 80 8.59 20.43 2.17
C LEU A 80 8.10 19.50 3.30
N MET A 81 8.99 19.19 4.26
CA MET A 81 8.67 18.30 5.38
C MET A 81 7.55 18.87 6.27
N LYS A 82 7.52 20.19 6.48
CA LYS A 82 6.40 20.87 7.18
C LYS A 82 5.04 20.62 6.53
N LYS A 83 5.00 20.50 5.19
CA LYS A 83 3.76 20.20 4.46
C LYS A 83 3.38 18.72 4.53
N ILE A 84 4.38 17.83 4.56
CA ILE A 84 4.17 16.37 4.58
C ILE A 84 3.80 15.89 5.97
N ASN A 85 4.41 16.43 7.03
CA ASN A 85 4.25 15.93 8.39
C ASN A 85 2.80 15.84 8.91
N PRO A 86 1.93 16.85 8.73
CA PRO A 86 0.53 16.74 9.12
C PRO A 86 -0.18 15.57 8.41
N LEU A 87 0.09 15.39 7.11
CA LEU A 87 -0.48 14.30 6.32
C LEU A 87 0.07 12.96 6.78
N PHE A 88 1.38 12.87 7.06
CA PHE A 88 2.01 11.66 7.56
C PHE A 88 1.45 11.24 8.93
N ILE A 89 1.30 12.19 9.86
CA ILE A 89 0.63 11.95 11.15
C ILE A 89 -0.77 11.38 10.92
N ALA A 90 -1.56 12.01 10.04
CA ALA A 90 -2.89 11.53 9.70
C ALA A 90 -2.87 10.12 9.09
N THR A 91 -1.91 9.79 8.20
CA THR A 91 -1.78 8.43 7.65
C THR A 91 -1.44 7.40 8.71
N SER A 92 -0.63 7.75 9.70
CA SER A 92 -0.25 6.86 10.80
C SER A 92 -1.42 6.62 11.74
N ILE A 93 -2.21 7.65 12.06
CA ILE A 93 -3.45 7.51 12.83
C ILE A 93 -4.46 6.64 12.06
N ALA A 94 -4.69 6.93 10.77
CA ALA A 94 -5.58 6.14 9.94
C ALA A 94 -5.15 4.67 9.87
N ASN A 95 -3.83 4.40 9.80
CA ASN A 95 -3.31 3.03 9.81
C ASN A 95 -3.61 2.32 11.15
N ILE A 96 -3.38 2.97 12.28
CA ILE A 96 -3.73 2.46 13.62
C ILE A 96 -5.23 2.15 13.69
N SER A 97 -6.07 3.10 13.29
CA SER A 97 -7.53 2.94 13.29
C SER A 97 -7.98 1.80 12.37
N TRP A 98 -7.32 1.65 11.22
CA TRP A 98 -7.60 0.57 10.28
C TRP A 98 -7.29 -0.80 10.90
N ILE A 99 -6.16 -0.94 11.61
CA ILE A 99 -5.83 -2.19 12.31
C ILE A 99 -6.93 -2.57 13.30
N PHE A 100 -7.40 -1.65 14.12
CA PHE A 100 -8.49 -1.95 15.05
C PHE A 100 -9.80 -2.30 14.32
N ALA A 101 -10.21 -1.53 13.31
CA ALA A 101 -11.40 -1.84 12.54
C ALA A 101 -11.31 -3.23 11.88
N TRP A 102 -10.14 -3.60 11.36
CA TRP A 102 -9.87 -4.90 10.76
C TRP A 102 -9.94 -6.05 11.78
N HIS A 103 -9.31 -5.90 12.94
CA HIS A 103 -9.22 -6.98 13.95
C HIS A 103 -10.53 -7.22 14.73
N TYR A 104 -11.43 -6.24 14.75
CA TYR A 104 -12.77 -6.38 15.33
C TYR A 104 -13.86 -6.64 14.26
N ASP A 105 -13.48 -7.07 13.05
CA ASP A 105 -14.39 -7.38 11.94
C ASP A 105 -15.34 -6.23 11.53
N TYR A 106 -14.99 -4.98 11.84
CA TYR A 106 -15.69 -3.80 11.30
C TYR A 106 -15.25 -3.54 9.85
N ILE A 107 -15.50 -4.51 8.97
CA ILE A 107 -14.96 -4.54 7.60
C ILE A 107 -15.44 -3.34 6.77
N GLY A 108 -16.70 -2.94 6.86
CA GLY A 108 -17.20 -1.75 6.17
C GLY A 108 -16.50 -0.46 6.61
N LEU A 109 -16.26 -0.32 7.92
CA LEU A 109 -15.50 0.82 8.46
C LEU A 109 -14.04 0.78 8.00
N SER A 110 -13.44 -0.41 7.91
CA SER A 110 -12.06 -0.57 7.41
C SER A 110 -11.90 -0.03 5.98
N VAL A 111 -12.91 -0.19 5.11
CA VAL A 111 -12.90 0.37 3.74
C VAL A 111 -12.89 1.89 3.77
N LEU A 112 -13.71 2.52 4.61
CA LEU A 112 -13.74 3.98 4.75
C LEU A 112 -12.40 4.54 5.24
N ILE A 113 -11.80 3.89 6.25
CA ILE A 113 -10.49 4.28 6.78
C ILE A 113 -9.39 4.07 5.72
N MET A 114 -9.42 2.94 5.00
CA MET A 114 -8.49 2.65 3.92
C MET A 114 -8.59 3.68 2.77
N ALA A 115 -9.80 4.11 2.42
CA ALA A 115 -10.01 5.17 1.44
C ALA A 115 -9.45 6.52 1.92
N ALA A 116 -9.63 6.88 3.20
CA ALA A 116 -9.04 8.07 3.79
C ALA A 116 -7.50 8.01 3.77
N LEU A 117 -6.93 6.86 4.11
CA LEU A 117 -5.49 6.62 4.09
C LEU A 117 -4.93 6.76 2.66
N LEU A 118 -5.59 6.14 1.67
CA LEU A 118 -5.24 6.27 0.25
C LEU A 118 -5.31 7.73 -0.21
N PHE A 119 -6.34 8.47 0.17
CA PHE A 119 -6.47 9.89 -0.16
C PHE A 119 -5.34 10.74 0.42
N LEU A 120 -4.98 10.51 1.68
CA LEU A 120 -3.84 11.21 2.32
C LEU A 120 -2.52 10.92 1.59
N LEU A 121 -2.30 9.67 1.18
CA LEU A 121 -1.10 9.30 0.40
C LEU A 121 -1.11 9.90 -1.02
N ILE A 122 -2.28 10.04 -1.66
CA ILE A 122 -2.41 10.78 -2.93
C ILE A 122 -1.97 12.23 -2.74
N LYS A 123 -2.38 12.89 -1.64
CA LYS A 123 -1.95 14.26 -1.33
C LYS A 123 -0.44 14.36 -1.13
N ILE A 124 0.16 13.43 -0.39
CA ILE A 124 1.61 13.37 -0.22
C ILE A 124 2.30 13.16 -1.58
N ALA A 125 1.82 12.23 -2.40
CA ALA A 125 2.37 11.96 -3.72
C ALA A 125 2.28 13.17 -4.66
N ASP A 126 1.15 13.89 -4.67
CA ASP A 126 0.95 15.12 -5.46
C ASP A 126 1.86 16.28 -5.02
N ILE A 127 2.27 16.32 -3.74
CA ILE A 127 3.27 17.27 -3.24
C ILE A 127 4.67 16.85 -3.72
N LEU A 128 5.00 15.56 -3.57
CA LEU A 128 6.33 15.01 -3.88
C LEU A 128 6.64 15.02 -5.38
N CYS A 129 5.65 14.81 -6.26
CA CYS A 129 5.88 14.74 -7.71
C CYS A 129 6.31 16.09 -8.33
N LYS A 130 6.10 17.20 -7.61
CA LYS A 130 6.50 18.56 -8.02
C LYS A 130 7.92 18.91 -7.58
N GLN A 131 8.60 18.05 -6.84
CA GLN A 131 9.90 18.32 -6.25
C GLN A 131 11.03 17.59 -7.00
N GLN A 132 12.19 18.25 -7.07
CA GLN A 132 13.43 17.61 -7.47
C GLN A 132 14.23 17.24 -6.22
N PHE A 133 14.69 16.00 -6.18
CA PHE A 133 15.43 15.45 -5.05
C PHE A 133 16.84 15.05 -5.47
N ASN A 134 17.81 15.35 -4.60
CA ASN A 134 19.11 14.69 -4.61
C ASN A 134 18.95 13.21 -4.19
N SER A 135 20.02 12.42 -4.25
CA SER A 135 19.98 10.99 -3.92
C SER A 135 19.45 10.71 -2.51
N LEU A 136 19.84 11.53 -1.53
CA LEU A 136 19.43 11.36 -0.14
C LEU A 136 17.93 11.66 0.06
N GLY A 137 17.43 12.75 -0.51
CA GLY A 137 16.00 13.10 -0.50
C GLY A 137 15.15 12.09 -1.27
N LYS A 138 15.69 11.49 -2.35
CA LYS A 138 15.02 10.38 -3.04
C LYS A 138 14.82 9.18 -2.11
N LEU A 139 15.85 8.83 -1.34
CA LEU A 139 15.82 7.66 -0.46
C LEU A 139 15.01 7.90 0.82
N LEU A 140 15.15 9.07 1.46
CA LEU A 140 14.60 9.33 2.80
C LEU A 140 13.28 10.10 2.78
N ILE A 141 12.88 10.72 1.67
CA ILE A 141 11.60 11.45 1.57
C ILE A 141 10.72 10.85 0.48
N TRP A 142 11.22 10.73 -0.75
CA TRP A 142 10.37 10.32 -1.86
C TRP A 142 10.03 8.82 -1.85
N ALA A 143 11.02 7.95 -1.67
CA ALA A 143 10.85 6.50 -1.72
C ALA A 143 9.90 5.94 -0.64
N PRO A 144 9.98 6.34 0.65
CA PRO A 144 9.12 5.81 1.70
C PRO A 144 7.62 5.99 1.38
N PHE A 145 7.23 7.21 1.00
CA PHE A 145 5.83 7.51 0.67
C PHE A 145 5.41 6.94 -0.69
N SER A 146 6.34 6.81 -1.65
CA SER A 146 6.05 6.20 -2.94
C SER A 146 5.74 4.70 -2.82
N ILE A 147 6.53 4.00 -2.01
CA ILE A 147 6.34 2.57 -1.73
C ILE A 147 5.08 2.37 -0.90
N TYR A 148 4.89 3.19 0.13
CA TYR A 148 3.68 3.12 0.95
C TYR A 148 2.41 3.35 0.13
N PHE A 149 2.40 4.36 -0.74
CA PHE A 149 1.29 4.66 -1.63
C PHE A 149 1.00 3.54 -2.64
N GLY A 150 2.04 2.93 -3.22
CA GLY A 150 1.88 1.79 -4.12
C GLY A 150 1.20 0.62 -3.43
N TRP A 151 1.60 0.32 -2.19
CA TRP A 151 1.04 -0.79 -1.43
C TRP A 151 -0.42 -0.54 -1.05
N ILE A 152 -0.71 0.66 -0.53
CA ILE A 152 -2.07 1.03 -0.14
C ILE A 152 -3.03 1.06 -1.32
N THR A 153 -2.55 1.35 -2.54
CA THR A 153 -3.41 1.25 -3.74
C THR A 153 -3.91 -0.18 -3.95
N VAL A 154 -3.06 -1.19 -3.77
CA VAL A 154 -3.47 -2.60 -3.89
C VAL A 154 -4.27 -3.04 -2.65
N ALA A 155 -3.85 -2.61 -1.46
CA ALA A 155 -4.55 -2.92 -0.22
C ALA A 155 -5.99 -2.38 -0.22
N ALA A 156 -6.24 -1.22 -0.81
CA ALA A 156 -7.60 -0.67 -0.98
C ALA A 156 -8.49 -1.59 -1.82
N ILE A 157 -7.94 -2.15 -2.91
CA ILE A 157 -8.67 -3.12 -3.73
C ILE A 157 -8.92 -4.39 -2.93
N ALA A 158 -7.90 -4.97 -2.29
CA ALA A 158 -8.05 -6.17 -1.46
C ALA A 158 -9.07 -5.99 -0.33
N ASN A 159 -9.03 -4.87 0.38
CA ASN A 159 -9.95 -4.55 1.46
C ASN A 159 -11.39 -4.42 0.93
N THR A 160 -11.58 -3.78 -0.23
CA THR A 160 -12.90 -3.68 -0.85
C THR A 160 -13.40 -5.05 -1.28
N THR A 161 -12.55 -5.91 -1.85
CA THR A 161 -12.90 -7.30 -2.18
C THR A 161 -13.34 -8.07 -0.94
N VAL A 162 -12.60 -7.95 0.17
CA VAL A 162 -12.99 -8.59 1.44
C VAL A 162 -14.33 -8.07 1.96
N PHE A 163 -14.58 -6.76 1.87
CA PHE A 163 -15.87 -6.19 2.22
C PHE A 163 -17.01 -6.76 1.37
N LEU A 164 -16.83 -6.85 0.05
CA LEU A 164 -17.83 -7.41 -0.85
C LEU A 164 -18.15 -8.89 -0.52
N VAL A 165 -17.13 -9.67 -0.17
CA VAL A 165 -17.31 -11.05 0.33
C VAL A 165 -18.06 -11.07 1.66
N SER A 166 -17.71 -10.17 2.60
CA SER A 166 -18.32 -10.11 3.94
C SER A 166 -19.83 -9.84 3.92
N ILE A 167 -20.33 -9.14 2.91
CA ILE A 167 -21.76 -8.85 2.73
C ILE A 167 -22.49 -9.85 1.81
N GLY A 168 -21.81 -10.92 1.38
CA GLY A 168 -22.37 -11.93 0.48
C GLY A 168 -22.69 -11.41 -0.92
N TRP A 169 -21.95 -10.40 -1.40
CA TRP A 169 -22.21 -9.82 -2.71
C TRP A 169 -21.89 -10.81 -3.83
N ASN A 170 -22.83 -11.00 -4.76
CA ASN A 170 -22.78 -12.04 -5.79
C ASN A 170 -22.11 -11.61 -7.11
N GLY A 171 -21.34 -10.51 -7.12
CA GLY A 171 -20.62 -10.06 -8.32
C GLY A 171 -21.53 -9.71 -9.50
N PHE A 172 -22.77 -9.26 -9.27
CA PHE A 172 -23.79 -9.09 -10.31
C PHE A 172 -24.15 -10.39 -11.06
N GLY A 173 -23.88 -11.56 -10.47
CA GLY A 173 -24.02 -12.87 -11.11
C GLY A 173 -22.86 -13.24 -12.04
N ILE A 174 -21.80 -12.44 -12.08
CA ILE A 174 -20.58 -12.73 -12.83
C ILE A 174 -19.74 -13.75 -12.04
N ALA A 175 -19.20 -14.76 -12.72
CA ALA A 175 -18.35 -15.77 -12.08
C ALA A 175 -17.09 -15.14 -11.45
N ASP A 176 -16.71 -15.61 -10.26
CA ASP A 176 -15.63 -15.04 -9.44
C ASP A 176 -14.30 -14.87 -10.18
N TYR A 177 -13.96 -15.80 -11.08
CA TYR A 177 -12.71 -15.75 -11.84
C TYR A 177 -12.72 -14.64 -12.91
N ILE A 178 -13.88 -14.38 -13.53
CA ILE A 178 -14.08 -13.28 -14.47
C ILE A 178 -14.04 -11.97 -13.70
N TRP A 179 -14.78 -11.90 -12.58
CA TRP A 179 -14.84 -10.73 -11.73
C TRP A 179 -13.46 -10.33 -11.20
N THR A 180 -12.67 -11.30 -10.75
CA THR A 180 -11.29 -11.08 -10.30
C THR A 180 -10.38 -10.58 -11.43
N SER A 181 -10.54 -11.11 -12.63
CA SER A 181 -9.79 -10.65 -13.82
C SER A 181 -10.12 -9.19 -14.15
N ILE A 182 -11.39 -8.79 -14.04
CA ILE A 182 -11.81 -7.39 -14.20
C ILE A 182 -11.16 -6.50 -13.14
N ILE A 183 -11.21 -6.90 -11.86
CA ILE A 183 -10.58 -6.14 -10.76
C ILE A 183 -9.08 -5.95 -11.00
N LEU A 184 -8.37 -7.00 -11.44
CA LEU A 184 -6.94 -6.92 -11.77
C LEU A 184 -6.66 -5.93 -12.90
N LEU A 185 -7.45 -5.95 -13.97
CA LEU A 185 -7.28 -5.01 -15.09
C LEU A 185 -7.56 -3.57 -14.66
N VAL A 186 -8.60 -3.34 -13.86
CA VAL A 186 -8.94 -2.02 -13.32
C VAL A 186 -7.83 -1.52 -12.38
N GLY A 187 -7.35 -2.38 -11.48
CA GLY A 187 -6.24 -2.08 -10.58
C GLY A 187 -4.95 -1.74 -11.35
N ALA A 188 -4.64 -2.50 -12.39
CA ALA A 188 -3.49 -2.25 -13.26
C ALA A 188 -3.64 -0.93 -14.02
N LEU A 189 -4.83 -0.62 -14.54
CA LEU A 189 -5.10 0.64 -15.21
C LEU A 189 -4.88 1.83 -14.28
N ILE A 190 -5.48 1.82 -13.08
CA ILE A 190 -5.31 2.87 -12.07
C ILE A 190 -3.83 3.03 -11.71
N GLY A 191 -3.14 1.90 -11.46
CA GLY A 191 -1.73 1.86 -11.16
C GLY A 191 -0.85 2.46 -12.26
N ILE A 192 -1.07 2.08 -13.51
CA ILE A 192 -0.32 2.59 -14.66
C ILE A 192 -0.56 4.08 -14.88
N LEU A 193 -1.82 4.53 -14.82
CA LEU A 193 -2.16 5.94 -14.99
C LEU A 193 -1.48 6.80 -13.92
N ARG A 194 -1.55 6.38 -12.65
CA ARG A 194 -0.91 7.10 -11.55
C ARG A 194 0.62 7.07 -11.64
N MET A 195 1.20 5.91 -11.92
CA MET A 195 2.65 5.74 -12.11
C MET A 195 3.19 6.66 -13.21
N ARG A 196 2.48 6.76 -14.34
CA ARG A 196 2.86 7.61 -15.47
C ARG A 196 2.71 9.10 -15.16
N LYS A 197 1.62 9.49 -14.48
CA LYS A 197 1.39 10.87 -14.03
C LYS A 197 2.55 11.35 -13.16
N ASP A 198 2.95 10.54 -12.19
CA ASP A 198 3.96 10.93 -11.20
C ASP A 198 5.40 10.59 -11.62
N ARG A 199 5.57 9.88 -12.75
CA ARG A 199 6.84 9.27 -13.19
C ARG A 199 7.52 8.49 -12.05
N ASN A 200 6.72 7.74 -11.29
CA ASN A 200 7.14 7.16 -10.02
C ASN A 200 7.49 5.66 -10.14
N ILE A 201 8.78 5.38 -10.28
CA ILE A 201 9.30 4.01 -10.41
C ILE A 201 9.08 3.19 -9.12
N ALA A 202 9.28 3.79 -7.95
CA ALA A 202 9.15 3.08 -6.68
C ALA A 202 7.71 2.61 -6.44
N TYR A 203 6.72 3.45 -6.78
CA TYR A 203 5.32 3.07 -6.80
C TYR A 203 5.04 1.90 -7.76
N GLY A 204 5.60 1.96 -8.98
CA GLY A 204 5.46 0.87 -9.97
C GLY A 204 6.05 -0.46 -9.51
N MET A 205 7.20 -0.45 -8.86
CA MET A 205 7.84 -1.65 -8.31
C MET A 205 6.96 -2.34 -7.26
N VAL A 206 6.19 -1.58 -6.48
CA VAL A 206 5.26 -2.16 -5.50
C VAL A 206 4.08 -2.84 -6.18
N LEU A 207 3.56 -2.30 -7.29
CA LEU A 207 2.51 -2.96 -8.06
C LEU A 207 3.01 -4.30 -8.63
N ILE A 208 4.25 -4.33 -9.13
CA ILE A 208 4.89 -5.57 -9.60
C ILE A 208 4.98 -6.57 -8.44
N TRP A 209 5.50 -6.16 -7.29
CA TRP A 209 5.57 -7.03 -6.10
C TRP A 209 4.21 -7.60 -5.69
N ALA A 210 3.20 -6.74 -5.64
CA ALA A 210 1.86 -7.16 -5.24
C ALA A 210 1.24 -8.16 -6.23
N TYR A 211 1.36 -7.92 -7.53
CA TYR A 211 0.82 -8.81 -8.56
C TYR A 211 1.62 -10.11 -8.69
N LEU A 212 2.93 -10.09 -8.41
CA LEU A 212 3.72 -11.32 -8.24
C LEU A 212 3.20 -12.14 -7.06
N GLY A 213 2.83 -11.49 -5.95
CA GLY A 213 2.17 -12.12 -4.82
C GLY A 213 0.86 -12.83 -5.18
N ILE A 214 0.04 -12.20 -6.03
CA ILE A 214 -1.20 -12.79 -6.56
C ILE A 214 -0.85 -13.99 -7.45
N LEU A 215 0.09 -13.81 -8.39
CA LEU A 215 0.53 -14.89 -9.29
C LEU A 215 1.04 -16.11 -8.50
N PHE A 216 1.89 -15.90 -7.49
CA PHE A 216 2.43 -16.97 -6.65
C PHE A 216 1.35 -17.76 -5.93
N LYS A 217 0.29 -17.11 -5.45
CA LYS A 217 -0.85 -17.81 -4.84
C LYS A 217 -1.63 -18.64 -5.86
N HIS A 218 -1.72 -18.17 -7.11
CA HIS A 218 -2.44 -18.89 -8.16
C HIS A 218 -1.69 -20.10 -8.70
N VAL A 219 -0.36 -20.05 -8.76
CA VAL A 219 0.46 -21.16 -9.31
C VAL A 219 0.92 -22.16 -8.24
N SER A 220 0.98 -21.76 -6.96
CA SER A 220 1.48 -22.66 -5.90
C SER A 220 0.46 -23.74 -5.55
N ALA A 221 0.96 -24.94 -5.22
CA ALA A 221 0.12 -26.06 -4.80
C ALA A 221 -0.61 -25.79 -3.47
N GLN A 222 -0.01 -25.01 -2.57
CA GLN A 222 -0.63 -24.58 -1.31
C GLN A 222 -1.66 -23.46 -1.49
N GLY A 223 -1.71 -22.84 -2.67
CA GLY A 223 -2.69 -21.82 -3.03
C GLY A 223 -3.80 -22.41 -3.90
N PHE A 224 -3.88 -21.98 -5.16
CA PHE A 224 -4.90 -22.45 -6.10
C PHE A 224 -4.41 -23.52 -7.09
N GLY A 225 -3.13 -23.92 -7.04
CA GLY A 225 -2.61 -25.05 -7.82
C GLY A 225 -2.83 -24.97 -9.34
N GLY A 226 -2.89 -23.77 -9.91
CA GLY A 226 -3.12 -23.57 -11.35
C GLY A 226 -4.58 -23.68 -11.80
N GLN A 227 -5.55 -23.80 -10.88
CA GLN A 227 -6.98 -23.99 -11.21
C GLN A 227 -7.61 -22.84 -12.01
N TYR A 228 -7.02 -21.64 -11.98
CA TYR A 228 -7.57 -20.43 -12.63
C TYR A 228 -6.64 -19.88 -13.72
N PRO A 229 -6.50 -20.56 -14.88
CA PRO A 229 -5.59 -20.13 -15.95
C PRO A 229 -5.91 -18.72 -16.49
N ASN A 230 -7.19 -18.33 -16.51
CA ASN A 230 -7.63 -17.00 -16.92
C ASN A 230 -7.07 -15.89 -16.02
N ILE A 231 -7.06 -16.11 -14.70
CA ILE A 231 -6.50 -15.16 -13.74
C ILE A 231 -4.99 -15.11 -13.90
N ILE A 232 -4.33 -16.26 -14.02
CA ILE A 232 -2.88 -16.36 -14.23
C ILE A 232 -2.45 -15.56 -15.46
N ALA A 233 -3.13 -15.76 -16.60
CA ALA A 233 -2.87 -15.03 -17.83
C ALA A 233 -3.09 -13.51 -17.67
N THR A 234 -4.17 -13.11 -16.98
CA THR A 234 -4.48 -11.70 -16.72
C THR A 234 -3.43 -11.03 -15.84
N VAL A 235 -3.00 -11.69 -14.75
CA VAL A 235 -1.96 -11.19 -13.85
C VAL A 235 -0.64 -11.06 -14.60
N PHE A 236 -0.27 -12.07 -15.40
CA PHE A 236 0.95 -12.04 -16.20
C PHE A 236 0.94 -10.88 -17.20
N PHE A 237 -0.17 -10.67 -17.90
CA PHE A 237 -0.37 -9.54 -18.79
C PHE A 237 -0.18 -8.19 -18.05
N CYS A 238 -0.78 -8.04 -16.87
CA CYS A 238 -0.61 -6.84 -16.05
C CYS A 238 0.85 -6.62 -15.62
N LEU A 239 1.56 -7.68 -15.24
CA LEU A 239 2.99 -7.63 -14.88
C LEU A 239 3.85 -7.16 -16.05
N VAL A 240 3.62 -7.69 -17.26
CA VAL A 240 4.32 -7.25 -18.47
C VAL A 240 4.10 -5.75 -18.73
N LEU A 241 2.85 -5.28 -18.58
CA LEU A 241 2.56 -3.85 -18.72
C LEU A 241 3.28 -3.00 -17.66
N PHE A 242 3.29 -3.42 -16.40
CA PHE A 242 3.99 -2.69 -15.36
C PHE A 242 5.49 -2.59 -15.66
N VAL A 243 6.14 -3.70 -16.02
CA VAL A 243 7.57 -3.73 -16.38
C VAL A 243 7.83 -2.81 -17.57
N PHE A 244 7.01 -2.88 -18.62
CA PHE A 244 7.13 -2.00 -19.79
C PHE A 244 7.05 -0.51 -19.42
N PHE A 245 6.06 -0.11 -18.63
CA PHE A 245 5.90 1.30 -18.24
C PHE A 245 6.97 1.77 -17.25
N VAL A 246 7.43 0.92 -16.33
CA VAL A 246 8.58 1.20 -15.46
C VAL A 246 9.84 1.42 -16.29
N GLY A 247 10.13 0.53 -17.25
CA GLY A 247 11.26 0.65 -18.17
C GLY A 247 11.20 1.94 -18.99
N LYS A 248 10.02 2.30 -19.51
CA LYS A 248 9.81 3.56 -20.25
C LYS A 248 10.07 4.81 -19.40
N ILE A 249 9.74 4.78 -18.11
CA ILE A 249 10.02 5.90 -17.19
C ILE A 249 11.52 5.96 -16.88
N PHE A 250 12.16 4.81 -16.69
CA PHE A 250 13.59 4.72 -16.43
C PHE A 250 14.44 5.23 -17.60
N LEU A 251 14.11 4.84 -18.83
CA LEU A 251 14.83 5.25 -20.06
C LEU A 251 14.60 6.72 -20.46
N LYS A 252 13.59 7.38 -19.90
CA LYS A 252 13.29 8.80 -20.17
C LYS A 252 13.85 9.76 -19.10
N LYS A 253 14.59 9.25 -18.12
CA LYS A 253 15.38 10.05 -17.19
C LYS A 253 16.73 10.37 -17.80
#